data_AF-A0A5K7S4N7-F1
#
_entry.id   AF-A0A5K7S4N7-F1
#
_cell.length_a   1.000
_cell.length_b   1.000
_cell.length_c   1.000
_cell.angle_alpha   90.00
_cell.angle_beta   90.00
_cell.angle_gamma   90.00
#
_symmetry.space_group_name_H-M   'P 1'
#
loop_
_entity.id
_entity.type
_entity.pdbx_description
1 polymer ?
#
loop_
_entity_poly.entity_id
_entity_poly.type
_entity_poly.pdbx_seq_one_letter_code
_entity_poly.pdbx_strand_id
1 'polypeptide(L)'
;MSDKNVDLLNVLFDAKAMFVHMGGTWGTEREIKIIKSGFIWYKKAEVYSASVTFFGNTAILLNDIDLVAVVGGNEVVNPFMVTEVYLKFGVNNLLPFSNRNTKIWLSNLTRQNP
;
A
#
# COMPACT_ATOMS: atom_id res chain seq x y z
N MET A 1 -4.04 7.99 -0.94
CA MET A 1 -2.83 8.09 -1.79
C MET A 1 -3.05 9.10 -2.92
N SER A 2 -4.14 9.01 -3.69
CA SER A 2 -4.51 9.95 -4.78
C SER A 2 -4.43 11.43 -4.38
N ASP A 3 -4.98 11.75 -3.21
CA ASP A 3 -5.08 13.15 -2.77
C ASP A 3 -3.79 13.64 -2.09
N LYS A 4 -2.76 12.79 -2.02
CA LYS A 4 -1.50 13.03 -1.31
C LYS A 4 -1.70 13.52 0.14
N ASN A 5 -2.83 13.18 0.75
CA ASN A 5 -3.15 13.54 2.13
C ASN A 5 -2.29 12.74 3.11
N VAL A 6 -1.10 13.26 3.39
CA VAL A 6 -0.11 12.61 4.26
C VAL A 6 -0.55 12.53 5.71
N ASP A 7 -1.44 13.41 6.16
CA ASP A 7 -1.92 13.40 7.55
C ASP A 7 -2.75 12.13 7.81
N LEU A 8 -3.64 11.77 6.89
CA LEU A 8 -4.37 10.50 6.96
C LEU A 8 -3.45 9.29 6.78
N LEU A 9 -2.46 9.38 5.88
CA LEU A 9 -1.53 8.27 5.64
C LEU A 9 -0.62 8.00 6.85
N ASN A 10 -0.23 9.04 7.60
CA ASN A 10 0.53 8.89 8.84
C ASN A 10 -0.27 8.19 9.96
N VAL A 11 -1.60 8.27 9.94
CA VAL A 11 -2.45 7.50 10.86
C VAL A 11 -2.57 6.04 10.42
N LEU A 12 -2.63 5.81 9.10
CA LEU A 12 -2.81 4.47 8.54
C LEU A 12 -1.53 3.63 8.54
N PHE A 13 -0.36 4.24 8.30
CA PHE A 13 0.89 3.51 8.22
C PHE A 13 1.58 3.42 9.57
N ASP A 14 1.85 2.20 10.02
CA ASP A 14 2.70 2.00 11.18
C ASP A 14 4.11 2.55 10.92
N ALA A 15 4.76 3.11 11.94
CA ALA A 15 6.12 3.65 11.80
C ALA A 15 7.14 2.59 11.35
N LYS A 16 6.87 1.31 11.60
CA LYS A 16 7.69 0.16 11.18
C LYS A 16 7.24 -0.46 9.86
N ALA A 17 6.28 0.13 9.16
CA ALA A 17 5.86 -0.37 7.85
C ALA A 17 6.96 -0.23 6.81
N MET A 18 7.00 -1.19 5.89
CA MET A 18 8.02 -1.34 4.86
C MET A 18 7.37 -1.48 3.50
N PHE A 19 7.69 -0.61 2.56
CA PHE A 19 7.13 -0.57 1.21
C PHE A 19 8.19 -1.06 0.22
N VAL A 20 7.89 -2.09 -0.54
CA VAL A 20 8.74 -2.64 -1.62
C VAL A 20 8.22 -2.12 -2.94
N HIS A 21 9.09 -1.49 -3.70
CA HIS A 21 8.81 -1.09 -5.07
C HIS A 21 9.85 -1.72 -5.99
N MET A 22 9.63 -1.67 -7.31
CA MET A 22 10.52 -2.31 -8.30
C MET A 22 12.01 -1.92 -8.16
N GLY A 23 12.31 -0.72 -7.64
CA GLY A 23 13.67 -0.21 -7.47
C GLY A 23 14.26 -0.30 -6.05
N GLY A 24 13.55 -0.88 -5.07
CA GLY A 24 14.07 -0.99 -3.71
C GLY A 24 13.01 -1.11 -2.62
N THR A 25 13.42 -0.82 -1.39
CA THR A 25 12.54 -0.83 -0.22
C THR A 25 12.64 0.48 0.57
N TRP A 26 11.52 0.88 1.16
CA TRP A 26 11.34 2.16 1.85
C TRP A 26 10.62 1.95 3.18
N GLY A 27 11.06 2.63 4.24
CA GLY A 27 10.26 2.77 5.46
C GLY A 27 9.20 3.87 5.32
N THR A 28 8.24 3.91 6.24
CA THR A 28 7.11 4.86 6.26
C THR A 28 7.52 6.32 6.06
N GLU A 29 8.57 6.80 6.73
CA GLU A 29 9.00 8.20 6.61
C GLU A 29 9.37 8.56 5.16
N ARG A 30 10.13 7.70 4.48
CA ARG A 30 10.58 7.96 3.11
C ARG A 30 9.43 7.80 2.12
N GLU A 31 8.55 6.83 2.33
CA GLU A 31 7.34 6.64 1.54
C GLU A 31 6.43 7.88 1.58
N ILE A 32 6.13 8.38 2.78
CA ILE A 32 5.33 9.59 2.99
C ILE A 32 5.96 10.81 2.29
N LYS A 33 7.29 10.97 2.37
CA LYS A 33 8.01 12.05 1.67
C LYS A 33 7.86 11.96 0.15
N ILE A 34 7.93 10.75 -0.42
CA ILE A 34 7.76 10.52 -1.87
C ILE A 34 6.34 10.87 -2.33
N ILE A 35 5.32 10.44 -1.58
CA ILE A 35 3.92 10.75 -1.88
C ILE A 35 3.67 12.25 -1.77
N LYS A 36 4.20 12.89 -0.71
CA LYS A 36 4.07 14.34 -0.49
C LYS A 36 4.69 15.16 -1.61
N SER A 37 5.90 14.79 -2.04
CA SER A 37 6.59 15.49 -3.14
C SER A 37 5.92 15.24 -4.49
N GLY A 38 5.15 14.16 -4.62
CA GLY A 38 4.55 13.75 -5.88
C GLY A 38 5.53 13.14 -6.86
N PHE A 39 6.74 12.76 -6.41
CA PHE A 39 7.72 12.07 -7.24
C PHE A 39 7.18 10.74 -7.77
N ILE A 40 6.43 10.03 -6.92
CA ILE A 40 5.50 8.98 -7.31
C ILE A 40 4.11 9.41 -6.85
N TRP A 41 3.17 9.50 -7.79
CA TRP A 41 1.80 9.87 -7.50
C TRP A 41 0.83 8.78 -7.93
N TYR A 42 0.41 7.96 -6.98
CA TYR A 42 -0.63 6.95 -7.16
C TYR A 42 -1.99 7.62 -7.39
N LYS A 43 -2.55 7.50 -8.60
CA LYS A 43 -3.82 8.15 -8.96
C LYS A 43 -5.02 7.25 -8.74
N LYS A 44 -4.95 6.01 -9.23
CA LYS A 44 -6.07 5.06 -9.21
C LYS A 44 -5.53 3.64 -9.16
N ALA A 45 -6.15 2.79 -8.35
CA ALA A 45 -5.96 1.34 -8.43
C ALA A 45 -7.30 0.72 -8.85
N GLU A 46 -7.29 -0.03 -9.96
CA GLU A 46 -8.39 -0.92 -10.36
C GLU A 46 -8.11 -2.29 -9.77
N VAL A 47 -9.08 -2.90 -9.08
CA VAL A 47 -8.89 -4.19 -8.40
C VAL A 47 -9.68 -5.27 -9.14
N TYR A 48 -8.99 -6.24 -9.72
CA TYR A 48 -9.62 -7.34 -10.45
C TYR A 48 -9.99 -8.51 -9.54
N SER A 49 -9.13 -8.81 -8.57
CA SER A 49 -9.41 -9.80 -7.54
C SER A 49 -8.71 -9.47 -6.24
N ALA A 50 -9.29 -9.90 -5.13
CA ALA A 50 -8.71 -9.79 -3.80
C ALA A 50 -8.99 -11.07 -3.02
N SER A 51 -7.99 -11.58 -2.32
CA SER A 51 -8.14 -12.68 -1.37
C SER A 51 -7.55 -12.28 -0.03
N VAL A 52 -8.11 -12.82 1.06
CA VAL A 52 -7.66 -12.53 2.42
C VAL A 52 -7.44 -13.83 3.19
N THR A 53 -6.29 -13.92 3.84
CA THR A 53 -5.96 -14.99 4.78
C THR A 53 -5.65 -14.39 6.13
N PHE A 54 -6.27 -14.92 7.17
CA PHE A 54 -6.02 -14.50 8.56
C PHE A 54 -5.09 -15.48 9.27
N PHE A 55 -4.15 -14.94 10.03
CA PHE A 55 -3.28 -15.69 10.93
C PHE A 55 -3.16 -14.94 12.26
N GLY A 56 -3.89 -15.42 13.28
CA GLY A 56 -3.99 -14.73 14.57
C GLY A 56 -4.54 -13.31 14.42
N ASN A 57 -3.76 -12.30 14.79
CA ASN A 57 -4.10 -10.89 14.63
C ASN A 57 -3.60 -10.28 13.31
N THR A 58 -3.10 -11.10 12.38
CA THR A 58 -2.57 -10.66 11.10
C THR A 58 -3.57 -10.99 9.99
N ALA A 59 -3.82 -10.05 9.09
CA ALA A 59 -4.50 -10.30 7.82
C ALA A 59 -3.51 -10.10 6.68
N ILE A 60 -3.45 -11.04 5.75
CA ILE A 60 -2.64 -10.98 4.54
C ILE A 60 -3.60 -10.91 3.37
N LEU A 61 -3.51 -9.84 2.59
CA LEU A 61 -4.32 -9.64 1.39
C LEU A 61 -3.44 -9.86 0.17
N LEU A 62 -3.94 -10.60 -0.82
CA LEU A 62 -3.34 -10.68 -2.16
C LEU A 62 -4.33 -10.04 -3.13
N ASN A 63 -3.89 -8.97 -3.79
CA ASN A 63 -4.70 -8.20 -4.73
C ASN A 63 -4.08 -8.29 -6.13
N ASP A 64 -4.91 -8.57 -7.13
CA ASP A 64 -4.58 -8.36 -8.55
C ASP A 64 -5.12 -7.01 -8.97
N ILE A 65 -4.23 -6.08 -9.33
CA ILE A 65 -4.59 -4.69 -9.61
C ILE A 65 -3.92 -4.15 -10.87
N ASP A 66 -4.58 -3.18 -11.51
CA ASP A 66 -3.91 -2.18 -12.34
C ASP A 66 -3.73 -0.89 -11.57
N LEU A 67 -2.49 -0.41 -11.50
CA LEU A 67 -2.16 0.85 -10.83
C LEU A 67 -1.83 1.93 -11.85
N VAL A 68 -2.64 2.99 -11.86
CA VAL A 68 -2.35 4.25 -12.55
C VAL A 68 -1.53 5.14 -11.62
N ALA A 69 -0.33 5.53 -12.06
CA ALA A 69 0.54 6.43 -11.32
C ALA A 69 1.27 7.42 -12.22
N VAL A 70 1.67 8.57 -11.67
CA VAL A 70 2.63 9.47 -12.32
C VAL A 70 4.01 9.25 -11.71
N VAL A 71 5.00 8.94 -12.54
CA VAL A 71 6.40 8.70 -12.12
C VAL A 71 7.30 9.61 -12.96
N GLY A 72 8.05 10.50 -12.31
CA GLY A 72 8.93 11.44 -13.02
C GLY A 72 8.20 12.34 -14.02
N GLY A 73 6.92 12.64 -13.76
CA GLY A 73 6.06 13.46 -14.63
C GLY A 73 5.28 12.70 -15.71
N ASN A 74 5.55 11.39 -15.90
CA ASN A 74 4.84 10.58 -16.90
C ASN A 74 3.77 9.71 -16.24
N GLU A 75 2.56 9.70 -16.79
CA GLU A 75 1.51 8.77 -16.37
C GLU A 75 1.77 7.37 -16.94
N VAL A 76 1.71 6.37 -16.07
CA VAL A 76 1.92 4.97 -16.39
C VAL A 76 0.79 4.13 -15.77
N VAL A 77 0.44 3.06 -16.46
CA VAL A 77 -0.45 2.02 -15.94
C VAL A 77 0.33 0.73 -15.88
N ASN A 78 0.44 0.14 -14.70
CA ASN A 78 1.18 -1.11 -14.51
C ASN A 78 0.32 -2.14 -13.78
N PRO A 79 0.24 -3.38 -14.29
CA PRO A 79 -0.39 -4.48 -13.60
C PRO A 79 0.51 -4.98 -12.47
N PHE A 80 -0.07 -5.23 -11.30
CA PHE A 80 0.63 -5.73 -10.13
C PHE A 80 -0.15 -6.83 -9.40
N MET A 81 0.57 -7.86 -8.98
CA MET A 81 0.15 -8.67 -7.83
C MET A 81 0.69 -8.02 -6.55
N VAL A 82 -0.20 -7.52 -5.71
CA VAL A 82 0.14 -6.82 -4.46
C VAL A 82 -0.24 -7.67 -3.27
N THR A 83 0.77 -8.12 -2.52
CA THR A 83 0.57 -8.57 -1.15
C THR A 83 0.48 -7.36 -0.25
N GLU A 84 -0.45 -7.35 0.71
CA GLU A 84 -0.54 -6.35 1.77
C GLU A 84 -0.71 -7.09 3.11
N VAL A 85 -0.08 -6.59 4.16
CA VAL A 85 -0.15 -7.19 5.50
C VAL A 85 -0.78 -6.19 6.47
N TYR A 86 -1.65 -6.66 7.34
CA TYR A 86 -2.38 -5.82 8.27
C TYR A 86 -2.29 -6.44 9.65
N LEU A 87 -1.90 -5.64 10.64
CA LEU A 87 -1.84 -6.08 12.03
C LEU A 87 -3.02 -5.46 12.79
N LYS A 88 -3.87 -6.31 13.35
CA LYS A 88 -4.93 -5.89 14.25
C LYS A 88 -4.34 -5.70 15.65
N PHE A 89 -4.38 -4.47 16.14
CA PHE A 89 -4.03 -4.14 17.53
C PHE A 89 -5.29 -3.78 18.32
N GLY A 90 -5.63 -4.59 19.33
CA GLY A 90 -6.62 -4.28 20.38
C GLY A 90 -7.95 -5.07 20.35
N VAL A 91 -8.41 -5.45 21.54
CA VAL A 91 -9.82 -5.66 21.91
C VAL A 91 -10.22 -4.40 22.68
N ASN A 92 -11.21 -3.62 22.21
CA ASN A 92 -12.11 -2.77 23.02
C ASN A 92 -13.07 -1.96 22.11
N ASN A 93 -14.37 -2.13 22.35
CA ASN A 93 -15.52 -1.69 21.54
C ASN A 93 -15.87 -0.18 21.62
N LEU A 94 -14.92 0.74 21.80
CA LEU A 94 -15.27 2.17 21.96
C LEU A 94 -14.39 3.17 21.20
N LEU A 95 -13.55 2.71 20.28
CA LEU A 95 -12.90 3.61 19.32
C LEU A 95 -13.06 3.02 17.91
N PRO A 96 -13.39 3.83 16.89
CA PRO A 96 -13.46 3.34 15.52
C PRO A 96 -12.12 2.74 15.17
N PHE A 97 -12.16 1.51 14.64
CA PHE A 97 -11.05 0.76 14.05
C PHE A 97 -9.84 1.65 13.72
N SER A 98 -8.86 1.67 14.61
CA SER A 98 -7.54 2.20 14.30
C SER A 98 -6.87 1.18 13.37
N ASN A 99 -7.15 1.30 12.07
CA ASN A 99 -6.48 0.59 10.99
C ASN A 99 -5.00 1.02 10.97
N ARG A 100 -4.20 0.53 11.93
CA ARG A 100 -2.74 0.58 11.87
C ARG A 100 -2.31 -0.52 10.92
N ASN A 101 -2.18 -0.15 9.67
CA ASN A 101 -1.86 -1.04 8.57
C ASN A 101 -0.35 -1.02 8.39
N THR A 102 0.30 -2.16 8.60
CA THR A 102 1.65 -2.37 8.10
C THR A 102 1.56 -2.68 6.62
N LYS A 103 1.17 -1.71 5.78
CA LYS A 103 1.09 -1.93 4.32
C LYS A 103 2.48 -2.26 3.79
N ILE A 104 2.79 -3.56 3.73
CA ILE A 104 3.93 -4.05 2.99
C ILE A 104 3.50 -4.10 1.55
N TRP A 105 3.72 -3.04 0.79
CA TRP A 105 3.54 -3.11 -0.66
C TRP A 105 4.63 -4.05 -1.18
N LEU A 106 4.29 -5.22 -1.73
CA LEU A 106 5.24 -6.13 -2.38
C LEU A 106 4.97 -6.11 -3.88
N SER A 107 5.51 -5.14 -4.62
CA SER A 107 5.42 -5.12 -6.09
C SER A 107 6.60 -5.88 -6.72
N ASN A 108 6.69 -7.20 -6.49
CA ASN A 108 7.76 -7.99 -7.12
C ASN A 108 7.31 -8.79 -8.34
N LEU A 109 6.03 -8.74 -8.72
CA LEU A 109 5.53 -9.44 -9.89
C LEU A 109 4.62 -8.50 -10.66
N THR A 110 5.16 -7.90 -11.72
CA THR A 110 4.32 -7.55 -12.86
C THR A 110 3.65 -8.85 -13.31
N ARG A 111 2.37 -8.79 -13.66
CA ARG A 111 1.71 -9.94 -14.28
C ARG A 111 2.55 -10.32 -15.50
N GLN A 112 3.27 -11.44 -15.44
CA GLN A 112 3.83 -12.02 -16.66
C GLN A 112 2.60 -12.43 -17.47
N ASN A 113 2.36 -11.75 -18.59
CA ASN A 113 1.44 -12.31 -19.57
C ASN A 113 1.97 -13.70 -19.94
N PRO A 114 1.13 -14.76 -19.90
CA PRO A 114 1.52 -16.02 -20.52
C PRO A 114 1.83 -15.82 -22.02
#